data_AF-A0AAD6ZXG2-F1
#
_entry.id   AF-A0AAD6ZXG2-F1
#
_cell.length_a   1.000
_cell.length_b   1.000
_cell.length_c   1.000
_cell.angle_alpha   90.00
_cell.angle_beta   90.00
_cell.angle_gamma   90.00
#
_symmetry.space_group_name_H-M   'P 1'
#
loop_
_entity.id
_entity.type
_entity.pdbx_description
1 polymer ?
#
loop_
_entity_poly.entity_id
_entity_poly.type
_entity_poly.pdbx_seq_one_letter_code
_entity_poly.pdbx_strand_id
1 'polypeptide(L)'
;MKLSFSLAKSKAAPAAPPPSHKRPAAFAFGDDEPVDAAPTASFDKATSANKKLLAQNVQTSRTMQKRMDAEKKVDATVFEYDEVWDKMQESKLRQKEAKEVESKDRKPKYIGGLLASASTRKLDYLRAEEKLMQREREAEGDEFADKESFVTQAYKDQMAAVRAAEEEEKKRDELLKKQGGASSGMAHFYRKLLQDSEQKHEATVAATQKPVIGPIHNLTITKPPDFTPMSDLELAKRAREEGKEVELNDDNQIVDKRDLLVAGLNLSAPNTRKLGERSKTNEGKNGEHVPAHRAVGTAATRREINERRAREIQQQMEDEEDRLRREKERADHEATQRIIAKRNNEDAVQSARERYLQRKRQRLETDEQVKPD
;
A
#
# COMPACT_ATOMS: atom_id res chain seq x y z
N MET A 1 16.70 -40.03 -21.12
CA MET A 1 16.88 -40.60 -19.76
C MET A 1 16.08 -39.76 -18.78
N LYS A 2 15.00 -40.32 -18.23
CA LYS A 2 14.12 -39.64 -17.27
C LYS A 2 14.62 -40.01 -15.87
N LEU A 3 15.19 -39.05 -15.14
CA LEU A 3 15.72 -39.25 -13.78
C LEU A 3 14.60 -38.91 -12.78
N SER A 4 14.02 -39.94 -12.16
CA SER A 4 13.07 -39.83 -11.05
C SER A 4 13.81 -40.07 -9.73
N PHE A 5 13.93 -39.06 -8.88
CA PHE A 5 14.39 -39.21 -7.51
C PHE A 5 13.20 -39.54 -6.59
N SER A 6 13.03 -40.81 -6.25
CA SER A 6 12.12 -41.26 -5.20
C SER A 6 12.84 -41.23 -3.85
N LEU A 7 12.46 -40.29 -2.98
CA LEU A 7 12.93 -40.25 -1.60
C LEU A 7 12.20 -41.34 -0.79
N ALA A 8 12.92 -42.34 -0.31
CA ALA A 8 12.37 -43.42 0.49
C ALA A 8 11.80 -42.85 1.81
N LYS A 9 10.48 -42.97 2.00
CA LYS A 9 9.80 -42.65 3.25
C LYS A 9 10.20 -43.71 4.28
N SER A 10 10.94 -43.32 5.31
CA SER A 10 11.18 -44.19 6.47
C SER A 10 9.84 -44.50 7.16
N LYS A 11 9.61 -45.80 7.37
CA LYS A 11 8.44 -46.34 8.07
C LYS A 11 8.57 -45.98 9.55
N ALA A 12 7.80 -45.01 10.02
CA ALA A 12 7.69 -44.70 11.43
C ALA A 12 7.01 -45.87 12.16
N ALA A 13 7.66 -46.39 13.20
CA ALA A 13 7.06 -47.33 14.14
C ALA A 13 5.90 -46.66 14.90
N PRO A 14 4.86 -47.39 15.32
CA PRO A 14 3.75 -46.80 16.07
C PRO A 14 4.28 -46.33 17.44
N ALA A 15 4.18 -45.03 17.68
CA ALA A 15 4.50 -44.43 18.98
C ALA A 15 3.49 -44.94 20.02
N ALA A 16 3.99 -45.47 21.14
CA ALA A 16 3.18 -45.77 22.32
C ALA A 16 2.46 -44.49 22.80
N PRO A 17 1.24 -44.58 23.35
CA PRO A 17 0.54 -43.41 23.90
C PRO A 17 1.36 -42.79 25.04
N PRO A 18 1.43 -41.46 25.16
CA PRO A 18 2.17 -40.82 26.24
C PRO A 18 1.55 -41.21 27.60
N PRO A 19 2.37 -41.38 28.65
CA PRO A 19 1.85 -41.67 29.99
C PRO A 19 0.93 -40.53 30.43
N SER A 20 -0.32 -40.85 30.75
CA SER A 20 -1.28 -39.87 31.26
C SER A 20 -0.76 -39.32 32.59
N HIS A 21 -0.33 -38.06 32.61
CA HIS A 21 -0.06 -37.36 33.86
C HIS A 21 -1.40 -37.23 34.62
N LYS A 22 -1.56 -37.99 35.70
CA LYS A 22 -2.71 -37.82 36.60
C LYS A 22 -2.67 -36.39 37.12
N ARG A 23 -3.69 -35.60 36.79
CA ARG A 23 -3.86 -34.23 37.29
C ARG A 23 -3.89 -34.30 38.83
N PRO A 24 -3.19 -33.41 39.55
CA PRO A 24 -3.30 -33.35 40.98
C PRO A 24 -4.75 -33.01 41.36
N ALA A 25 -5.27 -33.67 42.39
CA ALA A 25 -6.68 -33.59 42.81
C ALA A 25 -7.19 -32.17 43.14
N ALA A 26 -6.31 -31.17 43.17
CA ALA A 26 -6.64 -29.76 43.37
C ALA A 26 -7.43 -29.12 42.21
N PHE A 27 -7.45 -29.71 41.00
CA PHE A 27 -8.11 -29.13 39.82
C PHE A 27 -9.34 -29.91 39.32
N ALA A 28 -9.84 -30.89 40.08
CA ALA A 28 -11.00 -31.71 39.70
C ALA A 28 -12.33 -31.19 40.26
N PHE A 29 -12.54 -29.86 40.28
CA PHE A 29 -13.82 -29.25 40.64
C PHE A 29 -14.59 -28.89 39.36
N GLY A 30 -15.37 -29.82 38.83
CA GLY A 30 -16.32 -29.46 37.78
C GLY A 30 -16.86 -30.56 36.88
N ASP A 31 -16.39 -31.80 36.97
CA ASP A 31 -16.90 -32.88 36.13
C ASP A 31 -17.77 -33.82 36.96
N ASP A 32 -19.09 -33.71 36.75
CA ASP A 32 -20.15 -34.51 37.38
C ASP A 32 -20.25 -35.90 36.70
N GLU A 33 -19.10 -36.55 36.50
CA GLU A 33 -19.01 -37.92 36.02
C GLU A 33 -19.07 -38.87 37.23
N PRO A 34 -20.07 -39.78 37.31
CA PRO A 34 -20.15 -40.75 38.39
C PRO A 34 -19.02 -41.77 38.21
N VAL A 35 -17.89 -41.52 38.87
CA VAL A 35 -16.83 -42.52 38.99
C VAL A 35 -17.38 -43.77 39.67
N ASP A 36 -17.54 -44.83 38.89
CA ASP A 36 -17.93 -46.18 39.33
C ASP A 36 -16.87 -46.72 40.30
N ALA A 37 -17.05 -46.41 41.58
CA ALA A 37 -16.20 -46.89 42.65
C ALA A 37 -16.64 -48.29 43.06
N ALA A 38 -15.87 -49.30 42.63
CA ALA A 38 -16.03 -50.68 43.08
C ALA A 38 -16.13 -50.77 44.62
N PRO A 39 -17.06 -51.59 45.17
CA PRO A 39 -17.34 -51.62 46.61
C PRO A 39 -16.34 -52.53 47.32
N THR A 40 -15.16 -52.03 47.63
CA THR A 40 -14.27 -52.68 48.61
C THR A 40 -14.57 -52.12 50.00
N ALA A 41 -14.98 -53.03 50.87
CA ALA A 41 -15.50 -52.81 52.21
C ALA A 41 -14.56 -52.05 53.16
N SER A 42 -15.00 -50.86 53.59
CA SER A 42 -14.96 -50.41 54.99
C SER A 42 -15.77 -49.11 55.10
N PHE A 43 -17.04 -49.24 55.52
CA PHE A 43 -17.91 -48.10 55.80
C PHE A 43 -17.50 -47.44 57.12
N ASP A 44 -16.43 -46.66 57.11
CA ASP A 44 -16.13 -45.76 58.23
C ASP A 44 -17.02 -44.51 58.13
N LYS A 45 -18.07 -44.50 58.95
CA LYS A 45 -19.07 -43.41 59.06
C LYS A 45 -18.43 -42.04 59.34
N ALA A 46 -17.19 -42.01 59.85
CA ALA A 46 -16.39 -40.81 60.11
C ALA A 46 -15.80 -40.15 58.85
N THR A 47 -15.54 -40.91 57.77
CA THR A 47 -15.01 -40.34 56.50
C THR A 47 -16.08 -39.59 55.72
N SER A 48 -17.35 -39.99 55.82
CA SER A 48 -18.47 -39.28 55.17
C SER A 48 -18.74 -37.91 55.80
N ALA A 49 -18.50 -37.76 57.12
CA ALA A 49 -18.63 -36.48 57.81
C ALA A 49 -17.55 -35.50 57.36
N ASN A 50 -16.30 -35.96 57.25
CA ASN A 50 -15.20 -35.15 56.73
C ASN A 50 -15.41 -34.77 55.25
N LYS A 51 -15.94 -35.67 54.43
CA LYS A 51 -16.27 -35.39 53.02
C LYS A 51 -17.40 -34.35 52.88
N LYS A 52 -18.40 -34.38 53.76
CA LYS A 52 -19.47 -33.36 53.81
C LYS A 52 -18.98 -32.00 54.29
N LEU A 53 -18.08 -31.96 55.29
CA LEU A 53 -17.49 -30.71 55.77
C LEU A 53 -16.52 -30.08 54.76
N LEU A 54 -15.74 -30.90 54.03
CA LEU A 54 -14.94 -30.42 52.89
C LEU A 54 -15.80 -29.90 51.74
N ALA A 55 -16.92 -30.57 51.41
CA ALA A 55 -17.86 -30.09 50.39
C ALA A 55 -18.55 -28.78 50.79
N GLN A 56 -18.78 -28.56 52.10
CA GLN A 56 -19.37 -27.33 52.62
C GLN A 56 -18.38 -26.16 52.61
N ASN A 57 -17.08 -26.41 52.79
CA ASN A 57 -16.01 -25.40 52.71
C ASN A 57 -15.66 -24.99 51.27
N VAL A 58 -16.16 -25.70 50.26
CA VAL A 58 -16.05 -25.34 48.83
C VAL A 58 -17.36 -24.74 48.30
N GLN A 59 -18.35 -24.49 49.15
CA GLN A 59 -19.48 -23.64 48.77
C GLN A 59 -18.98 -22.21 48.70
N THR A 60 -18.64 -21.80 47.48
CA THR A 60 -18.37 -20.42 47.12
C THR A 60 -19.40 -19.53 47.79
N SER A 61 -18.93 -18.59 48.62
CA SER A 61 -19.83 -17.76 49.41
C SER A 61 -20.84 -17.07 48.48
N ARG A 62 -22.07 -16.86 48.95
CA ARG A 62 -23.13 -16.22 48.15
C ARG A 62 -22.71 -14.86 47.59
N THR A 63 -21.73 -14.19 48.22
CA THR A 63 -21.10 -12.97 47.74
C THR A 63 -20.09 -13.23 46.62
N MET A 64 -19.29 -14.29 46.69
CA MET A 64 -18.42 -14.72 45.60
C MET A 64 -19.23 -15.16 44.38
N GLN A 65 -20.31 -15.92 44.55
CA GLN A 65 -21.21 -16.30 43.45
C GLN A 65 -21.82 -15.08 42.78
N LYS A 66 -22.32 -14.10 43.54
CA LYS A 66 -22.82 -12.83 42.99
C LYS A 66 -21.77 -12.03 42.23
N ARG A 67 -20.50 -12.08 42.65
CA ARG A 67 -19.38 -11.44 41.93
C ARG A 67 -19.07 -12.18 40.63
N MET A 68 -18.99 -13.52 40.67
CA MET A 68 -18.83 -14.35 39.47
C MET A 68 -19.99 -14.17 38.49
N ASP A 69 -21.23 -14.05 38.97
CA ASP A 69 -22.41 -13.82 38.13
C ASP A 69 -22.44 -12.39 37.58
N ALA A 70 -21.92 -11.40 38.32
CA ALA A 70 -21.76 -10.03 37.83
C ALA A 70 -20.64 -9.94 36.78
N GLU A 71 -19.53 -10.65 36.98
CA GLU A 71 -18.41 -10.76 36.03
C GLU A 71 -18.81 -11.52 34.77
N LYS A 72 -19.58 -12.61 34.88
CA LYS A 72 -20.15 -13.34 33.73
C LYS A 72 -21.18 -12.53 32.94
N LYS A 73 -21.78 -11.50 33.55
CA LYS A 73 -22.67 -10.55 32.86
C LYS A 73 -21.90 -9.46 32.12
N VAL A 74 -20.58 -9.35 32.33
CA VAL A 74 -19.71 -8.50 31.51
C VAL A 74 -19.50 -9.24 30.20
N ASP A 75 -19.89 -8.57 29.10
CA ASP A 75 -19.76 -8.94 27.69
C ASP A 75 -19.34 -10.40 27.39
N ALA A 76 -20.28 -11.19 26.88
CA ALA A 76 -20.07 -12.59 26.52
C ALA A 76 -18.92 -12.82 25.50
N THR A 77 -18.52 -11.77 24.77
CA THR A 77 -17.40 -11.84 23.80
C THR A 77 -16.01 -11.87 24.45
N VAL A 78 -15.90 -11.59 25.76
CA VAL A 78 -14.61 -11.52 26.48
C VAL A 78 -13.85 -12.85 26.45
N PHE A 79 -14.53 -13.99 26.31
CA PHE A 79 -13.89 -15.31 26.29
C PHE A 79 -13.83 -15.96 24.90
N GLU A 80 -14.23 -15.25 23.83
CA GLU A 80 -14.30 -15.79 22.46
C GLU A 80 -12.95 -15.78 21.70
N TYR A 81 -11.82 -15.90 22.42
CA TYR A 81 -10.48 -15.84 21.81
C TYR A 81 -10.25 -16.92 20.74
N ASP A 82 -10.63 -18.17 21.05
CA ASP A 82 -10.47 -19.29 20.13
C ASP A 82 -11.37 -19.11 18.90
N GLU A 83 -12.62 -18.66 19.08
CA GLU A 83 -13.54 -18.44 17.96
C GLU A 83 -13.08 -17.33 17.01
N VAL A 84 -12.52 -16.24 17.54
CA VAL A 84 -11.94 -15.15 16.74
C VAL A 84 -10.70 -15.63 15.99
N TRP A 85 -9.86 -16.43 16.64
CA TRP A 85 -8.68 -17.00 16.03
C TRP A 85 -9.04 -17.96 14.89
N ASP A 86 -9.98 -18.87 15.12
CA ASP A 86 -10.43 -19.85 14.13
C ASP A 86 -11.03 -19.15 12.91
N LYS A 87 -11.86 -18.12 13.09
CA LYS A 87 -12.36 -17.27 11.99
C LYS A 87 -11.25 -16.53 11.24
N MET A 88 -10.22 -16.08 11.94
CA MET A 88 -9.06 -15.45 11.30
C MET A 88 -8.28 -16.48 10.45
N GLN A 89 -8.15 -17.72 10.92
CA GLN A 89 -7.50 -18.78 10.15
C GLN A 89 -8.36 -19.21 8.96
N GLU A 90 -9.67 -19.37 9.12
CA GLU A 90 -10.60 -19.67 8.04
C GLU A 90 -10.58 -18.59 6.95
N SER A 91 -10.62 -17.30 7.33
CA SER A 91 -10.54 -16.20 6.36
C SER A 91 -9.20 -16.19 5.61
N LYS A 92 -8.08 -16.50 6.28
CA LYS A 92 -6.78 -16.68 5.62
C LYS A 92 -6.79 -17.87 4.65
N LEU A 93 -7.44 -18.98 4.99
CA LEU A 93 -7.56 -20.14 4.11
C LEU A 93 -8.41 -19.81 2.87
N ARG A 94 -9.57 -19.17 3.05
CA ARG A 94 -10.41 -18.68 1.95
C ARG A 94 -9.67 -17.72 1.02
N GLN A 95 -8.86 -16.82 1.57
CA GLN A 95 -8.01 -15.94 0.76
C GLN A 95 -6.93 -16.70 -0.04
N LYS A 96 -6.41 -17.82 0.49
CA LYS A 96 -5.46 -18.67 -0.24
C LYS A 96 -6.16 -19.43 -1.36
N GLU A 97 -7.31 -20.03 -1.08
CA GLU A 97 -8.12 -20.73 -2.09
C GLU A 97 -8.52 -19.79 -3.23
N ALA A 98 -8.97 -18.58 -2.91
CA ALA A 98 -9.28 -17.56 -3.92
C ALA A 98 -8.07 -17.22 -4.81
N LYS A 99 -6.87 -17.09 -4.22
CA LYS A 99 -5.63 -16.86 -4.99
C LYS A 99 -5.24 -18.06 -5.84
N GLU A 100 -5.49 -19.28 -5.39
CA GLU A 100 -5.23 -20.48 -6.18
C GLU A 100 -6.17 -20.58 -7.38
N VAL A 101 -7.45 -20.27 -7.20
CA VAL A 101 -8.41 -20.18 -8.31
C VAL A 101 -7.98 -19.10 -9.30
N GLU A 102 -7.66 -17.89 -8.81
CA GLU A 102 -7.12 -16.81 -9.65
C GLU A 102 -5.84 -17.24 -10.40
N SER A 103 -4.97 -18.02 -9.76
CA SER A 103 -3.73 -18.49 -10.37
C SER A 103 -3.98 -19.48 -11.52
N LYS A 104 -5.03 -20.30 -11.42
CA LYS A 104 -5.43 -21.26 -12.47
C LYS A 104 -6.04 -20.55 -13.68
N ASP A 105 -6.80 -19.48 -13.45
CA ASP A 105 -7.43 -18.69 -14.50
C ASP A 105 -6.47 -17.66 -15.14
N ARG A 106 -5.29 -17.47 -14.55
CA ARG A 106 -4.34 -16.43 -14.96
C ARG A 106 -3.77 -16.72 -16.34
N LYS A 107 -4.13 -15.86 -17.29
CA LYS A 107 -3.56 -15.87 -18.64
C LYS A 107 -2.03 -15.67 -18.61
N PRO A 108 -1.30 -16.22 -19.60
CA PRO A 108 0.14 -16.04 -19.73
C PRO A 108 0.54 -14.56 -19.73
N LYS A 109 1.56 -14.22 -18.95
CA LYS A 109 1.97 -12.83 -18.64
C LYS A 109 2.27 -11.98 -19.88
N TYR A 110 2.82 -12.57 -20.95
CA TYR A 110 3.34 -11.83 -22.10
C TYR A 110 2.52 -11.99 -23.39
N ILE A 111 1.81 -13.11 -23.55
CA ILE A 111 1.10 -13.42 -24.81
C ILE A 111 -0.03 -12.42 -25.07
N GLY A 112 -0.79 -12.04 -24.03
CA GLY A 112 -1.87 -11.06 -24.17
C GLY A 112 -1.35 -9.70 -24.66
N GLY A 113 -0.23 -9.24 -24.12
CA GLY A 113 0.41 -7.98 -24.55
C GLY A 113 0.93 -8.06 -25.99
N LEU A 114 1.52 -9.19 -26.38
CA LEU A 114 1.99 -9.38 -27.75
C LEU A 114 0.83 -9.38 -28.74
N LEU A 115 -0.27 -10.09 -28.43
CA LEU A 115 -1.46 -10.13 -29.27
C LEU A 115 -2.11 -8.74 -29.39
N ALA A 116 -2.24 -8.01 -28.28
CA ALA A 116 -2.74 -6.64 -28.30
C ALA A 116 -1.86 -5.72 -29.14
N SER A 117 -0.52 -5.81 -29.00
CA SER A 117 0.41 -5.02 -29.82
C SER A 117 0.34 -5.36 -31.31
N ALA A 118 0.07 -6.63 -31.63
CA ALA A 118 -0.12 -7.06 -33.00
C ALA A 118 -1.45 -6.54 -33.58
N SER A 119 -2.53 -6.52 -32.79
CA SER A 119 -3.80 -5.94 -33.22
C SER A 119 -3.72 -4.42 -33.38
N THR A 120 -3.05 -3.70 -32.48
CA THR A 120 -2.87 -2.25 -32.63
C THR A 120 -2.06 -1.91 -33.88
N ARG A 121 -0.96 -2.62 -34.15
CA ARG A 121 -0.17 -2.44 -35.39
C ARG A 121 -0.99 -2.71 -36.65
N LYS A 122 -1.88 -3.72 -36.62
CA LYS A 122 -2.79 -3.98 -37.74
C LYS A 122 -3.74 -2.82 -37.97
N LEU A 123 -4.34 -2.28 -36.91
CA LEU A 123 -5.21 -1.10 -37.00
C LEU A 123 -4.45 0.13 -37.49
N ASP A 124 -3.23 0.36 -36.99
CA ASP A 124 -2.38 1.47 -37.41
C ASP A 124 -1.96 1.36 -38.88
N TYR A 125 -1.68 0.14 -39.36
CA TYR A 125 -1.42 -0.13 -40.77
C TYR A 125 -2.63 0.24 -41.65
N LEU A 126 -3.83 -0.20 -41.28
CA LEU A 126 -5.06 0.14 -42.00
C LEU A 126 -5.32 1.66 -42.01
N ARG A 127 -5.07 2.34 -40.90
CA ARG A 127 -5.19 3.80 -40.80
C ARG A 127 -4.17 4.52 -41.69
N ALA A 128 -2.94 4.01 -41.76
CA ALA A 128 -1.90 4.58 -42.61
C ALA A 128 -2.23 4.42 -44.09
N GLU A 129 -2.72 3.25 -44.49
CA GLU A 129 -3.19 2.99 -45.86
C GLU A 129 -4.38 3.88 -46.23
N GLU A 130 -5.36 4.06 -45.34
CA GLU A 130 -6.49 4.97 -45.57
C GLU A 130 -6.03 6.43 -45.76
N LYS A 131 -5.14 6.92 -44.89
CA LYS A 131 -4.58 8.27 -45.02
C LYS A 131 -3.76 8.45 -46.29
N LEU A 132 -3.07 7.40 -46.73
CA LEU A 132 -2.33 7.41 -47.99
C LEU A 132 -3.31 7.56 -49.17
N MET A 133 -4.35 6.72 -49.22
CA MET A 133 -5.38 6.76 -50.26
C MET A 133 -6.13 8.11 -50.30
N GLN A 134 -6.39 8.72 -49.13
CA GLN A 134 -6.99 10.05 -49.05
C GLN A 134 -6.06 11.11 -49.62
N ARG A 135 -4.78 11.07 -49.25
CA ARG A 135 -3.76 11.99 -49.77
C ARG A 135 -3.56 11.85 -51.28
N GLU A 136 -3.61 10.64 -51.81
CA GLU A 136 -3.56 10.38 -53.26
C GLU A 136 -4.76 11.00 -53.97
N ARG A 137 -5.98 10.83 -53.44
CA ARG A 137 -7.19 11.48 -53.99
C ARG A 137 -7.14 13.00 -53.91
N GLU A 138 -6.64 13.56 -52.81
CA GLU A 138 -6.46 15.01 -52.68
C GLU A 138 -5.41 15.55 -53.66
N ALA A 139 -4.38 14.75 -53.98
CA ALA A 139 -3.37 15.10 -54.97
C ALA A 139 -3.89 15.00 -56.42
N GLU A 140 -4.76 14.03 -56.71
CA GLU A 140 -5.49 13.92 -57.98
C GLU A 140 -6.52 15.05 -58.17
N GLY A 141 -6.98 15.66 -57.08
CA GLY A 141 -7.80 16.87 -57.08
C GLY A 141 -9.06 16.72 -57.95
N ASP A 142 -9.23 17.63 -58.91
CA ASP A 142 -10.40 17.68 -59.78
C ASP A 142 -10.26 16.82 -61.05
N GLU A 143 -9.11 16.14 -61.27
CA GLU A 143 -8.84 15.38 -62.50
C GLU A 143 -9.84 14.24 -62.76
N PHE A 144 -10.54 13.80 -61.71
CA PHE A 144 -11.51 12.72 -61.76
C PHE A 144 -12.90 13.12 -61.22
N ALA A 145 -13.16 14.43 -61.02
CA ALA A 145 -14.46 14.92 -60.53
C ALA A 145 -15.63 14.60 -61.47
N ASP A 146 -15.36 14.57 -62.79
CA ASP A 146 -16.36 14.26 -63.82
C ASP A 146 -16.62 12.74 -63.98
N LYS A 147 -15.85 11.88 -63.28
CA LYS A 147 -15.98 10.41 -63.39
C LYS A 147 -16.70 9.84 -62.17
N GLU A 148 -17.53 8.82 -62.40
CA GLU A 148 -18.29 8.18 -61.32
C GLU A 148 -17.37 7.47 -60.33
N SER A 149 -17.58 7.68 -59.03
CA SER A 149 -16.82 7.03 -57.95
C SER A 149 -17.54 5.79 -57.43
N PHE A 150 -16.90 4.63 -57.56
CA PHE A 150 -17.45 3.36 -57.11
C PHE A 150 -16.75 2.90 -55.83
N VAL A 151 -17.49 2.85 -54.73
CA VAL A 151 -17.01 2.35 -53.44
C VAL A 151 -17.68 1.03 -53.12
N THR A 152 -16.88 -0.04 -52.97
CA THR A 152 -17.36 -1.37 -52.59
C THR A 152 -17.91 -1.37 -51.15
N GLN A 153 -18.88 -2.24 -50.86
CA GLN A 153 -19.44 -2.37 -49.51
C GLN A 153 -18.35 -2.71 -48.48
N ALA A 154 -17.42 -3.61 -48.84
CA ALA A 154 -16.29 -3.98 -47.98
C ALA A 154 -15.41 -2.77 -47.58
N TYR A 155 -15.18 -1.82 -48.48
CA TYR A 155 -14.43 -0.61 -48.15
C TYR A 155 -15.22 0.30 -47.20
N LYS A 156 -16.53 0.43 -47.38
CA LYS A 156 -17.38 1.19 -46.44
C LYS A 156 -17.35 0.56 -45.04
N ASP A 157 -17.40 -0.76 -44.96
CA ASP A 157 -17.33 -1.50 -43.70
C ASP A 157 -15.96 -1.35 -43.03
N GLN A 158 -14.87 -1.41 -43.81
CA GLN A 158 -13.51 -1.17 -43.33
C GLN A 158 -13.34 0.25 -42.77
N MET A 159 -13.84 1.26 -43.48
CA MET A 159 -13.83 2.66 -43.03
C MET A 159 -14.63 2.85 -41.74
N ALA A 160 -15.80 2.20 -41.64
CA ALA A 160 -16.61 2.23 -40.42
C ALA A 160 -15.91 1.55 -39.25
N ALA A 161 -15.27 0.41 -39.48
CA ALA A 161 -14.52 -0.33 -38.46
C ALA A 161 -13.31 0.47 -37.94
N VAL A 162 -12.55 1.15 -38.82
CA VAL A 162 -11.42 2.00 -38.41
C VAL A 162 -11.91 3.21 -37.59
N ARG A 163 -12.98 3.89 -38.02
CA ARG A 163 -13.56 5.01 -37.25
C ARG A 163 -14.08 4.58 -35.88
N ALA A 164 -14.79 3.45 -35.82
CA ALA A 164 -15.29 2.91 -34.55
C ALA A 164 -14.12 2.59 -33.59
N ALA A 165 -13.07 1.94 -34.08
CA ALA A 165 -11.88 1.63 -33.30
C ALA A 165 -11.16 2.91 -32.81
N GLU A 166 -11.10 3.98 -33.62
CA GLU A 166 -10.53 5.26 -33.21
C GLU A 166 -11.35 5.95 -32.11
N GLU A 167 -12.67 5.92 -32.19
CA GLU A 167 -13.53 6.49 -31.15
C GLU A 167 -13.43 5.73 -29.84
N GLU A 168 -13.32 4.40 -29.89
CA GLU A 168 -13.14 3.56 -28.71
C GLU A 168 -11.79 3.81 -28.03
N GLU A 169 -10.69 3.89 -28.80
CA GLU A 169 -9.37 4.24 -28.25
C GLU A 169 -9.35 5.66 -27.67
N LYS A 170 -9.97 6.64 -28.36
CA LYS A 170 -10.10 8.02 -27.82
C LYS A 170 -10.89 8.04 -26.51
N LYS A 171 -12.03 7.34 -26.43
CA LYS A 171 -12.82 7.23 -25.20
C LYS A 171 -12.02 6.55 -24.08
N ARG A 172 -11.26 5.51 -24.40
CA ARG A 172 -10.38 4.82 -23.45
C ARG A 172 -9.30 5.75 -22.90
N ASP A 173 -8.63 6.48 -23.77
CA ASP A 173 -7.59 7.44 -23.40
C ASP A 173 -8.13 8.60 -22.56
N GLU A 174 -9.33 9.09 -22.87
CA GLU A 174 -10.01 10.10 -22.06
C GLU A 174 -10.35 9.59 -20.67
N LEU A 175 -10.84 8.34 -20.54
CA LEU A 175 -11.10 7.73 -19.24
C LEU A 175 -9.82 7.55 -18.43
N LEU A 176 -8.73 7.10 -19.07
CA LEU A 176 -7.42 6.97 -18.42
C LEU A 176 -6.86 8.32 -17.96
N LYS A 177 -7.06 9.38 -18.75
CA LYS A 177 -6.70 10.76 -18.36
C LYS A 177 -7.54 11.23 -17.17
N LYS A 178 -8.86 10.98 -17.19
CA LYS A 178 -9.78 11.33 -16.08
C LYS A 178 -9.46 10.58 -14.78
N GLN A 179 -8.96 9.35 -14.87
CA GLN A 179 -8.55 8.54 -13.71
C GLN A 179 -7.19 8.94 -13.10
N GLY A 180 -6.61 10.07 -13.52
CA GLY A 180 -5.38 10.61 -12.92
C GLY A 180 -4.09 10.12 -13.58
N GLY A 181 -4.16 9.69 -14.85
CA GLY A 181 -3.00 9.28 -15.64
C GLY A 181 -2.37 7.97 -15.16
N ALA A 182 -1.45 7.44 -15.97
CA ALA A 182 -0.66 6.28 -15.58
C ALA A 182 0.26 6.67 -14.41
N SER A 183 -0.17 6.39 -13.17
CA SER A 183 0.70 6.47 -12.00
C SER A 183 1.75 5.35 -12.05
N SER A 184 2.67 5.48 -13.01
CA SER A 184 3.71 4.51 -13.29
C SER A 184 4.96 4.90 -12.52
N GLY A 185 5.26 4.17 -11.45
CA GLY A 185 6.46 4.39 -10.64
C GLY A 185 6.53 3.49 -9.41
N MET A 186 7.69 3.44 -8.76
CA MET A 186 7.91 2.63 -7.55
C MET A 186 6.98 3.04 -6.40
N ALA A 187 6.71 4.34 -6.25
CA ALA A 187 5.76 4.84 -5.24
C ALA A 187 4.33 4.29 -5.43
N HIS A 188 3.87 4.11 -6.67
CA HIS A 188 2.57 3.49 -6.94
C HIS A 188 2.59 1.99 -6.62
N PHE A 189 3.68 1.30 -6.95
CA PHE A 189 3.84 -0.11 -6.55
C PHE A 189 3.77 -0.29 -5.03
N TYR A 190 4.49 0.53 -4.26
CA TYR A 190 4.44 0.47 -2.80
C TYR A 190 3.05 0.83 -2.26
N ARG A 191 2.39 1.86 -2.82
CA ARG A 191 1.01 2.22 -2.45
C ARG A 191 0.05 1.06 -2.68
N LYS A 192 0.13 0.42 -3.85
CA LYS A 192 -0.71 -0.72 -4.19
C LYS A 192 -0.42 -1.90 -3.26
N LEU A 193 0.84 -2.18 -2.96
CA LEU A 193 1.22 -3.26 -2.04
C LEU A 193 0.66 -3.02 -0.64
N LEU A 194 0.72 -1.77 -0.15
CA LEU A 194 0.13 -1.38 1.13
C LEU A 194 -1.39 -1.51 1.10
N GLN A 195 -2.07 -0.99 0.07
CA GLN A 195 -3.52 -1.14 -0.11
C GLN A 195 -3.95 -2.62 -0.16
N ASP A 196 -3.25 -3.45 -0.94
CA ASP A 196 -3.49 -4.90 -1.02
C ASP A 196 -3.24 -5.60 0.32
N SER A 197 -2.39 -5.04 1.20
CA SER A 197 -2.14 -5.57 2.55
C SER A 197 -3.22 -5.13 3.53
N GLU A 198 -3.64 -3.87 3.46
CA GLU A 198 -4.74 -3.29 4.25
C GLU A 198 -6.06 -3.98 3.93
N GLN A 199 -6.40 -4.17 2.65
CA GLN A 199 -7.62 -4.87 2.25
C GLN A 199 -7.67 -6.31 2.76
N LYS A 200 -6.53 -7.04 2.73
CA LYS A 200 -6.47 -8.39 3.29
C LYS A 200 -6.70 -8.38 4.79
N HIS A 201 -6.10 -7.42 5.49
CA HIS A 201 -6.26 -7.25 6.92
C HIS A 201 -7.69 -6.85 7.29
N GLU A 202 -8.27 -5.87 6.60
CA GLU A 202 -9.65 -5.43 6.76
C GLU A 202 -10.63 -6.59 6.54
N ALA A 203 -10.43 -7.40 5.49
CA ALA A 203 -11.25 -8.60 5.26
C ALA A 203 -11.11 -9.62 6.39
N THR A 204 -9.91 -9.81 6.96
CA THR A 204 -9.75 -10.70 8.12
C THR A 204 -10.41 -10.14 9.39
N VAL A 205 -10.38 -8.82 9.61
CA VAL A 205 -11.01 -8.16 10.76
C VAL A 205 -12.53 -8.13 10.62
N ALA A 206 -13.04 -7.85 9.43
CA ALA A 206 -14.47 -7.90 9.15
C ALA A 206 -15.05 -9.31 9.33
N ALA A 207 -14.26 -10.36 9.03
CA ALA A 207 -14.66 -11.74 9.25
C ALA A 207 -14.70 -12.14 10.73
N THR A 208 -13.91 -11.49 11.59
CA THR A 208 -13.90 -11.75 13.04
C THR A 208 -14.94 -10.93 13.80
N GLN A 209 -15.32 -9.76 13.28
CA GLN A 209 -16.39 -8.94 13.86
C GLN A 209 -17.76 -9.63 13.70
N LYS A 210 -18.28 -10.20 14.79
CA LYS A 210 -19.72 -10.54 14.87
C LYS A 210 -20.50 -9.21 15.03
N PRO A 211 -21.63 -9.01 14.34
CA PRO A 211 -22.51 -7.89 14.66
C PRO A 211 -23.01 -8.08 16.09
N VAL A 212 -22.61 -7.18 17.00
CA VAL A 212 -23.13 -7.17 18.37
C VAL A 212 -24.60 -6.72 18.28
N ILE A 213 -25.52 -7.67 18.33
CA ILE A 213 -26.96 -7.39 18.46
C ILE A 213 -27.22 -7.11 19.94
N GLY A 214 -27.06 -5.85 20.34
CA GLY A 214 -27.33 -5.36 21.69
C GLY A 214 -27.15 -3.85 21.78
N PRO A 215 -27.77 -3.17 22.76
CA PRO A 215 -27.63 -1.73 22.93
C PRO A 215 -26.21 -1.42 23.40
N ILE A 216 -25.35 -1.17 22.42
CA ILE A 216 -23.97 -0.74 22.62
C ILE A 216 -24.01 0.58 23.41
N HIS A 217 -23.45 0.57 24.62
CA HIS A 217 -23.05 1.81 25.28
C HIS A 217 -21.78 2.25 24.55
N ASN A 218 -21.97 2.88 23.40
CA ASN A 218 -20.91 3.39 22.56
C ASN A 218 -20.08 4.38 23.38
N LEU A 219 -18.94 3.92 23.90
CA LEU A 219 -17.85 4.78 24.38
C LEU A 219 -17.13 5.46 23.20
N THR A 220 -17.55 5.17 21.96
CA THR A 220 -17.21 5.98 20.79
C THR A 220 -18.01 7.28 20.87
N ILE A 221 -17.31 8.38 21.16
CA ILE A 221 -17.85 9.74 21.05
C ILE A 221 -18.12 10.00 19.57
N THR A 222 -19.28 9.56 19.08
CA THR A 222 -19.80 9.97 17.78
C THR A 222 -20.32 11.39 17.95
N LYS A 223 -19.68 12.34 17.26
CA LYS A 223 -20.14 13.73 17.23
C LYS A 223 -21.62 13.75 16.82
N PRO A 224 -22.53 14.29 17.64
CA PRO A 224 -23.95 14.32 17.30
C PRO A 224 -24.16 15.11 15.99
N PRO A 225 -25.14 14.72 15.16
CA PRO A 225 -25.37 15.32 13.84
C PRO A 225 -25.70 16.82 13.92
N ASP A 226 -26.24 17.28 15.05
CA ASP A 226 -26.66 18.67 15.28
C ASP A 226 -25.67 19.48 16.13
N PHE A 227 -24.36 19.29 15.95
CA PHE A 227 -23.37 20.09 16.68
C PHE A 227 -23.15 21.45 15.99
N THR A 228 -23.88 22.46 16.44
CA THR A 228 -23.52 23.86 16.21
C THR A 228 -22.39 24.25 17.18
N PRO A 229 -21.18 24.60 16.70
CA PRO A 229 -20.12 25.07 17.58
C PRO A 229 -20.57 26.37 18.26
N MET A 230 -20.67 26.36 19.59
CA MET A 230 -20.93 27.57 20.38
C MET A 230 -19.80 28.58 20.16
N SER A 231 -20.12 29.87 20.22
CA SER A 231 -19.09 30.91 20.10
C SER A 231 -18.13 30.87 21.30
N ASP A 232 -16.86 31.23 21.08
CA ASP A 232 -15.83 31.27 22.14
C ASP A 232 -16.24 32.21 23.31
N LEU A 233 -17.06 33.24 23.04
CA LEU A 233 -17.64 34.11 24.06
C LEU A 233 -18.65 33.39 24.98
N GLU A 234 -19.57 32.61 24.39
CA GLU A 234 -20.56 31.84 25.15
C GLU A 234 -19.89 30.73 25.95
N LEU A 235 -18.86 30.13 25.36
CA LEU A 235 -18.09 29.08 25.99
C LEU A 235 -17.30 29.63 27.20
N ALA A 236 -16.70 30.82 27.08
CA ALA A 236 -16.03 31.48 28.20
C ALA A 236 -17.00 31.88 29.33
N LYS A 237 -18.21 32.34 29.00
CA LYS A 237 -19.26 32.65 30.01
C LYS A 237 -19.65 31.41 30.80
N ARG A 238 -19.94 30.31 30.11
CA ARG A 238 -20.27 29.02 30.74
C ARG A 238 -19.13 28.48 31.59
N ALA A 239 -17.90 28.60 31.13
CA ALA A 239 -16.73 28.18 31.90
C ALA A 239 -16.54 29.01 33.18
N ARG A 240 -16.79 30.32 33.13
CA ARG A 240 -16.76 31.20 34.32
C ARG A 240 -17.90 30.89 35.29
N GLU A 241 -19.09 30.56 34.79
CA GLU A 241 -20.22 30.06 35.62
C GLU A 241 -19.86 28.74 36.31
N GLU A 242 -19.10 27.87 35.64
CA GLU A 242 -18.53 26.64 36.21
C GLU A 242 -17.34 26.89 37.16
N GLY A 243 -16.95 28.16 37.38
CA GLY A 243 -15.84 28.54 38.27
C GLY A 243 -14.44 28.35 37.67
N LYS A 244 -14.33 28.13 36.36
CA LYS A 244 -13.04 28.07 35.64
C LYS A 244 -12.60 29.47 35.24
N GLU A 245 -11.31 29.76 35.42
CA GLU A 245 -10.71 31.01 34.99
C GLU A 245 -10.36 30.92 33.49
N VAL A 246 -10.99 31.75 32.67
CA VAL A 246 -10.78 31.77 31.21
C VAL A 246 -10.55 33.21 30.76
N GLU A 247 -9.37 33.44 30.19
CA GLU A 247 -8.94 34.72 29.62
C GLU A 247 -9.39 34.81 28.15
N LEU A 248 -9.86 36.01 27.77
CA LEU A 248 -10.27 36.36 26.41
C LEU A 248 -9.33 37.47 25.91
N ASN A 249 -8.89 37.37 24.66
CA ASN A 249 -8.20 38.45 23.95
C ASN A 249 -9.17 39.56 23.53
N ASP A 250 -8.62 40.69 23.06
CA ASP A 250 -9.38 41.83 22.54
C ASP A 250 -10.30 41.46 21.35
N ASP A 251 -9.96 40.40 20.61
CA ASP A 251 -10.77 39.82 19.53
C ASP A 251 -11.83 38.82 20.02
N ASN A 252 -12.11 38.77 21.33
CA ASN A 252 -13.09 37.87 21.95
C ASN A 252 -12.81 36.37 21.80
N GLN A 253 -11.55 36.01 21.56
CA GLN A 253 -11.09 34.62 21.43
C GLN A 253 -10.47 34.12 22.73
N ILE A 254 -10.69 32.85 23.07
CA ILE A 254 -10.13 32.24 24.28
C ILE A 254 -8.62 32.00 24.10
N VAL A 255 -7.83 32.60 25.00
CA VAL A 255 -6.36 32.53 24.97
C VAL A 255 -5.88 31.10 25.26
N ASP A 256 -6.44 30.46 26.27
CA ASP A 256 -6.05 29.14 26.74
C ASP A 256 -7.25 28.18 26.86
N LYS A 257 -7.35 27.22 25.95
CA LYS A 257 -8.46 26.25 25.92
C LYS A 257 -8.33 25.10 26.93
N ARG A 258 -7.23 25.03 27.69
CA ARG A 258 -6.94 23.93 28.62
C ARG A 258 -7.92 23.89 29.80
N ASP A 259 -8.32 25.05 30.29
CA ASP A 259 -9.20 25.16 31.46
C ASP A 259 -10.66 24.83 31.14
N LEU A 260 -11.01 24.81 29.85
CA LEU A 260 -12.31 24.39 29.34
C LEU A 260 -12.46 22.86 29.32
N LEU A 261 -11.35 22.13 29.29
CA LEU A 261 -11.36 20.68 29.19
C LEU A 261 -11.81 20.07 30.54
N VAL A 262 -12.74 19.13 30.47
CA VAL A 262 -13.15 18.35 31.64
C VAL A 262 -11.97 17.49 32.09
N ALA A 263 -11.65 17.52 33.38
CA ALA A 263 -10.61 16.69 33.99
C ALA A 263 -11.04 15.21 33.97
N GLY A 264 -10.85 14.54 32.83
CA GLY A 264 -11.45 13.22 32.57
C GLY A 264 -10.48 12.08 32.25
N LEU A 265 -9.16 12.29 32.25
CA LEU A 265 -8.22 11.21 31.93
C LEU A 265 -6.79 11.32 32.49
N ASN A 266 -6.37 12.43 33.13
CA ASN A 266 -4.99 12.64 33.58
C ASN A 266 -4.93 13.33 34.96
N LEU A 267 -5.41 12.68 36.02
CA LEU A 267 -5.42 13.24 37.39
C LEU A 267 -4.10 13.05 38.17
N SER A 268 -3.02 12.56 37.57
CA SER A 268 -1.78 12.27 38.29
C SER A 268 -0.71 13.36 38.22
N ALA A 269 -0.84 14.37 37.36
CA ALA A 269 0.13 15.46 37.26
C ALA A 269 -0.46 16.79 37.76
N PRO A 270 0.19 17.48 38.72
CA PRO A 270 -0.23 18.82 39.11
C PRO A 270 -0.08 19.80 37.94
N ASN A 271 -1.04 20.71 37.78
CA ASN A 271 -1.10 21.72 36.74
C ASN A 271 0.18 22.59 36.72
N THR A 272 1.02 22.43 35.68
CA THR A 272 2.37 23.01 35.59
C THR A 272 2.39 24.51 35.22
N ARG A 273 1.24 25.20 35.21
CA ARG A 273 1.14 26.64 34.85
C ARG A 273 2.07 27.55 35.66
N LYS A 274 2.49 27.15 36.86
CA LYS A 274 3.35 27.96 37.75
C LYS A 274 4.82 27.51 37.84
N LEU A 275 5.30 26.64 36.94
CA LEU A 275 6.68 26.15 36.99
C LEU A 275 7.70 27.03 36.21
N GLY A 276 7.23 28.03 35.45
CA GLY A 276 8.06 28.82 34.54
C GLY A 276 8.78 30.04 35.15
N GLU A 277 8.38 30.52 36.33
CA GLU A 277 8.96 31.73 36.95
C GLU A 277 10.12 31.41 37.91
N ARG A 278 11.04 30.54 37.49
CA ARG A 278 12.32 30.36 38.21
C ARG A 278 13.47 30.66 37.27
N SER A 279 14.04 31.85 37.47
CA SER A 279 15.33 32.34 36.97
C SER A 279 16.35 31.22 36.78
N LYS A 280 16.87 31.09 35.55
CA LYS A 280 18.03 30.25 35.22
C LYS A 280 19.29 31.09 35.30
N THR A 281 20.05 30.94 36.38
CA THR A 281 21.49 31.25 36.43
C THR A 281 22.24 30.14 35.68
N ASN A 282 23.10 30.56 34.76
CA ASN A 282 23.80 29.71 33.79
C ASN A 282 25.27 29.56 34.24
N GLU A 283 25.76 28.32 34.41
CA GLU A 283 27.19 28.00 34.41
C GLU A 283 27.48 26.84 33.44
N GLY A 284 28.58 26.97 32.70
CA GLY A 284 29.02 26.07 31.61
C GLY A 284 29.54 24.69 32.10
N LYS A 285 30.05 23.80 31.26
CA LYS A 285 30.90 23.94 30.06
C LYS A 285 31.06 22.58 29.34
N ASN A 286 31.51 22.67 28.08
CA ASN A 286 32.26 21.70 27.25
C ASN A 286 31.49 20.85 26.22
N GLY A 287 31.74 21.14 24.95
CA GLY A 287 31.35 20.33 23.79
C GLY A 287 31.58 21.07 22.46
N GLU A 288 32.78 20.90 21.91
CA GLU A 288 33.12 20.85 20.48
C GLU A 288 32.81 22.03 19.53
N HIS A 289 33.83 22.45 18.79
CA HIS A 289 33.84 23.61 17.89
C HIS A 289 33.13 23.29 16.56
N VAL A 290 31.85 23.60 16.48
CA VAL A 290 31.12 23.75 15.20
C VAL A 290 31.38 25.18 14.69
N PRO A 291 31.69 25.41 13.40
CA PRO A 291 31.82 26.76 12.88
C PRO A 291 30.49 27.50 13.01
N ALA A 292 30.40 28.37 14.01
CA ALA A 292 29.29 29.27 14.20
C ALA A 292 29.29 30.29 13.05
N HIS A 293 28.30 30.20 12.17
CA HIS A 293 27.94 31.35 11.34
C HIS A 293 27.60 32.51 12.28
N ARG A 294 28.46 33.53 12.26
CA ARG A 294 28.34 34.76 13.03
C ARG A 294 26.92 35.30 12.90
N ALA A 295 26.19 35.29 14.01
CA ALA A 295 24.86 35.85 14.14
C ALA A 295 24.92 37.34 13.73
N VAL A 296 24.35 37.64 12.57
CA VAL A 296 24.02 39.01 12.19
C VAL A 296 22.68 39.30 12.86
N GLY A 297 22.68 40.23 13.81
CA GLY A 297 21.52 41.03 14.24
C GLY A 297 20.22 40.28 14.59
N THR A 298 19.79 40.44 15.83
CA THR A 298 18.45 40.08 16.35
C THR A 298 17.32 40.91 15.70
N ALA A 299 17.16 40.86 14.37
CA ALA A 299 16.07 41.49 13.62
C ALA A 299 15.77 40.85 12.24
N ALA A 300 16.36 39.70 11.89
CA ALA A 300 15.95 38.99 10.66
C ALA A 300 14.58 38.33 10.90
N THR A 301 13.55 38.84 10.22
CA THR A 301 12.20 38.30 10.33
C THR A 301 12.18 36.82 9.91
N ARG A 302 11.30 36.00 10.49
CA ARG A 302 11.17 34.55 10.17
C ARG A 302 10.98 34.26 8.67
N ARG A 303 10.50 35.25 7.91
CA ARG A 303 10.39 35.21 6.44
C ARG A 303 11.77 35.15 5.76
N GLU A 304 12.73 35.94 6.21
CA GLU A 304 14.08 36.01 5.62
C GLU A 304 14.88 34.72 5.88
N ILE A 305 14.70 34.10 7.05
CA ILE A 305 15.30 32.79 7.37
C ILE A 305 14.74 31.70 6.45
N ASN A 306 13.43 31.74 6.21
CA ASN A 306 12.77 30.79 5.32
C ASN A 306 13.19 30.99 3.86
N GLU A 307 13.32 32.24 3.41
CA GLU A 307 13.80 32.57 2.05
C GLU A 307 15.25 32.12 1.83
N ARG A 308 16.13 32.30 2.81
CA ARG A 308 17.51 31.81 2.72
C ARG A 308 17.57 30.29 2.62
N ARG A 309 16.81 29.58 3.47
CA ARG A 309 16.71 28.11 3.40
C ARG A 309 16.11 27.64 2.09
N ALA A 310 15.10 28.35 1.56
CA ALA A 310 14.50 28.02 0.27
C ALA A 310 15.51 28.17 -0.88
N ARG A 311 16.36 29.20 -0.85
CA ARG A 311 17.43 29.39 -1.85
C ARG A 311 18.50 28.31 -1.75
N GLU A 312 18.89 27.89 -0.54
CA GLU A 312 19.84 26.78 -0.35
C GLU A 312 19.28 25.46 -0.88
N ILE A 313 18.00 25.17 -0.61
CA ILE A 313 17.32 23.98 -1.16
C ILE A 313 17.24 24.06 -2.69
N GLN A 314 16.92 25.23 -3.24
CA GLN A 314 16.87 25.42 -4.69
C GLN A 314 18.23 25.18 -5.34
N GLN A 315 19.31 25.70 -4.76
CA GLN A 315 20.67 25.43 -5.25
C GLN A 315 21.03 23.95 -5.20
N GLN A 316 20.66 23.24 -4.13
CA GLN A 316 20.86 21.78 -4.05
C GLN A 316 20.09 21.02 -5.13
N MET A 317 18.85 21.42 -5.42
CA MET A 317 18.04 20.82 -6.49
C MET A 317 18.65 21.10 -7.87
N GLU A 318 19.09 22.33 -8.13
CA GLU A 318 19.74 22.71 -9.39
C GLU A 318 21.05 21.94 -9.61
N ASP A 319 21.86 21.77 -8.55
CA ASP A 319 23.09 20.97 -8.60
C ASP A 319 22.82 19.47 -8.87
N GLU A 320 21.75 18.92 -8.28
CA GLU A 320 21.32 17.54 -8.55
C GLU A 320 20.80 17.36 -9.99
N GLU A 321 20.00 18.31 -10.49
CA GLU A 321 19.51 18.32 -11.87
C GLU A 321 20.66 18.42 -12.88
N ASP A 322 21.63 19.30 -12.62
CA ASP A 322 22.83 19.44 -13.45
C ASP A 322 23.69 18.18 -13.44
N ARG A 323 23.81 17.52 -12.28
CA ARG A 323 24.50 16.24 -12.17
C ARG A 323 23.81 15.16 -13.01
N LEU A 324 22.49 15.03 -12.89
CA LEU A 324 21.69 14.07 -13.66
C LEU A 324 21.76 14.36 -15.16
N ARG A 325 21.72 15.64 -15.54
CA ARG A 325 21.87 16.06 -16.94
C ARG A 325 23.23 15.65 -17.50
N ARG A 326 24.33 15.88 -16.77
CA ARG A 326 25.67 15.47 -17.18
C ARG A 326 25.82 13.95 -17.28
N GLU A 327 25.21 13.19 -16.36
CA GLU A 327 25.20 11.73 -16.41
C GLU A 327 24.42 11.22 -17.64
N LYS A 328 23.28 11.84 -17.95
CA LYS A 328 22.50 11.52 -19.15
C LYS A 328 23.24 11.86 -20.44
N GLU A 329 23.84 13.03 -20.54
CA GLU A 329 24.67 13.42 -21.69
C GLU A 329 25.83 12.44 -21.89
N ARG A 330 26.50 12.00 -20.82
CA ARG A 330 27.54 10.96 -20.89
C ARG A 330 26.98 9.64 -21.40
N ALA A 331 25.85 9.18 -20.87
CA ALA A 331 25.21 7.94 -21.31
C ALA A 331 24.81 8.00 -22.79
N ASP A 332 24.28 9.14 -23.26
CA ASP A 332 23.93 9.36 -24.67
C ASP A 332 25.18 9.39 -25.55
N HIS A 333 26.28 10.02 -25.10
CA HIS A 333 27.57 9.97 -25.77
C HIS A 333 28.14 8.56 -25.85
N GLU A 334 28.07 7.77 -24.78
CA GLU A 334 28.50 6.37 -24.80
C GLU A 334 27.63 5.51 -25.73
N ALA A 335 26.31 5.73 -25.71
CA ALA A 335 25.38 5.02 -26.58
C ALA A 335 25.65 5.33 -28.07
N THR A 336 25.84 6.61 -28.41
CA THR A 336 26.20 7.03 -29.77
C THR A 336 27.55 6.47 -30.19
N GLN A 337 28.57 6.48 -29.30
CA GLN A 337 29.86 5.83 -29.58
C GLN A 337 29.73 4.33 -29.81
N ARG A 338 28.91 3.60 -29.03
CA ARG A 338 28.66 2.17 -29.25
C ARG A 338 27.98 1.90 -30.59
N ILE A 339 27.06 2.77 -31.01
CA ILE A 339 26.40 2.65 -32.32
C ILE A 339 27.40 2.90 -33.45
N ILE A 340 28.26 3.92 -33.32
CA ILE A 340 29.31 4.23 -34.29
C ILE A 340 30.33 3.08 -34.36
N ALA A 341 30.76 2.55 -33.21
CA ALA A 341 31.68 1.42 -33.14
C ALA A 341 31.11 0.19 -33.88
N LYS A 342 29.83 -0.15 -33.64
CA LYS A 342 29.14 -1.24 -34.35
C LYS A 342 28.99 -1.02 -35.86
N ARG A 343 28.96 0.23 -36.32
CA ARG A 343 28.88 0.58 -37.75
C ARG A 343 30.26 0.62 -38.42
N ASN A 344 31.29 1.02 -37.67
CA ASN A 344 32.68 1.09 -38.11
C ASN A 344 33.48 -0.15 -37.69
N ASN A 345 32.88 -1.34 -37.84
CA ASN A 345 33.61 -2.60 -37.64
C ASN A 345 34.70 -2.74 -38.71
N GLU A 346 35.83 -3.35 -38.36
CA GLU A 346 36.98 -3.53 -39.26
C GLU A 346 36.58 -4.23 -40.57
N ASP A 347 35.68 -5.22 -40.51
CA ASP A 347 35.13 -5.91 -41.68
C ASP A 347 34.35 -4.96 -42.62
N ALA A 348 33.59 -4.02 -42.05
CA ALA A 348 32.84 -3.05 -42.84
C ALA A 348 33.79 -2.07 -43.54
N VAL A 349 34.86 -1.65 -42.87
CA VAL A 349 35.92 -0.78 -43.42
C VAL A 349 36.71 -1.51 -44.51
N GLN A 350 37.06 -2.78 -44.29
CA GLN A 350 37.74 -3.63 -45.28
C GLN A 350 36.86 -3.83 -46.52
N SER A 351 35.58 -4.18 -46.35
CA SER A 351 34.64 -4.35 -47.47
C SER A 351 34.42 -3.05 -48.26
N ALA A 352 34.46 -1.89 -47.61
CA ALA A 352 34.34 -0.59 -48.27
C ALA A 352 35.61 -0.26 -49.06
N ARG A 353 36.79 -0.57 -48.51
CA ARG A 353 38.08 -0.41 -49.18
C ARG A 353 38.21 -1.34 -50.38
N GLU A 354 37.76 -2.59 -50.28
CA GLU A 354 37.73 -3.54 -51.38
C GLU A 354 36.80 -3.08 -52.51
N ARG A 355 35.58 -2.64 -52.19
CA ARG A 355 34.65 -2.06 -53.18
C ARG A 355 35.22 -0.82 -53.87
N TYR A 356 35.95 0.02 -53.14
CA TYR A 356 36.65 1.17 -53.71
C TYR A 356 37.78 0.74 -54.66
N LEU A 357 38.61 -0.23 -54.28
CA LEU A 357 39.67 -0.75 -55.13
C LEU A 357 39.12 -1.45 -56.37
N GLN A 358 38.03 -2.19 -56.26
CA GLN A 358 37.34 -2.81 -57.40
C GLN A 358 36.79 -1.76 -58.37
N ARG A 359 36.09 -0.73 -57.87
CA ARG A 359 35.63 0.38 -58.71
C ARG A 359 36.80 1.12 -59.39
N LYS A 360 37.92 1.29 -58.69
CA LYS A 360 39.12 1.92 -59.25
C LYS A 360 39.75 1.04 -60.34
N ARG A 361 39.82 -0.28 -60.14
CA ARG A 361 40.30 -1.24 -61.15
C ARG A 361 39.40 -1.24 -62.38
N GLN A 362 38.08 -1.35 -62.19
CA GLN A 362 37.11 -1.29 -63.29
C GLN A 362 37.21 0.02 -64.06
N ARG A 363 37.38 1.16 -63.37
CA ARG A 363 37.56 2.45 -64.04
C ARG A 363 38.85 2.51 -64.86
N LEU A 364 39.95 1.94 -64.37
CA LEU A 364 41.20 1.87 -65.12
C LEU A 364 41.08 0.92 -66.32
N GLU A 365 40.42 -0.23 -66.16
CA GLU A 365 40.15 -1.15 -67.27
C GLU A 365 39.24 -0.51 -68.33
N THR A 366 38.22 0.26 -67.93
CA THR A 366 37.39 0.99 -68.88
C THR A 366 38.16 2.14 -69.56
N ASP A 367 39.03 2.84 -68.82
CA ASP A 367 39.87 3.91 -69.38
C ASP A 367 40.94 3.34 -70.34
N GLU A 368 41.41 2.11 -70.13
CA GLU A 368 42.30 1.38 -71.04
C GLU A 368 41.57 0.88 -72.30
N GLN A 369 40.31 0.43 -72.18
CA GLN A 369 39.50 0.02 -73.33
C GLN A 369 39.02 1.18 -74.22
N VAL A 370 38.97 2.41 -73.68
CA VAL A 370 38.50 3.62 -74.37
C VAL A 370 39.65 4.41 -75.03
N LYS A 371 40.90 3.92 -74.98
CA LYS A 371 42.01 4.42 -75.81
C LYS A 371 42.15 3.56 -77.08
N PRO A 372 41.49 3.89 -78.19
CA PRO A 372 41.88 3.38 -79.49
C PRO A 372 43.16 4.07 -79.96
N ASP A 373 44.00 3.32 -80.67
CA ASP A 373 45.25 3.74 -81.33
C ASP A 373 45.09 4.99 -82.23
#